data_AF-A0A9D1IKV3-F1
#
_entry.id   AF-A0A9D1IKV3-F1
#
_cell.length_a   1.000
_cell.length_b   1.000
_cell.length_c   1.000
_cell.angle_alpha   90.00
_cell.angle_beta   90.00
_cell.angle_gamma   90.00
#
_symmetry.space_group_name_H-M   'P 1'
#
loop_
_entity.id
_entity.type
_entity.pdbx_description
1 polymer ?
#
loop_
_entity_poly.entity_id
_entity_poly.type
_entity_poly.pdbx_seq_one_letter_code
_entity_poly.pdbx_strand_id
1 'polypeptide(L)'
;MNDIFEIEIMHRIVWVISLVVAEYVLVLAAVGGDLVSGVRKARRRGEATRSRALRRTVDKIARYYNVLAVLTVVDAMQLTAVFYLRVVEGYDVPTVPVFTLVGSLGMAAVEVKSIFEKGDEKEKRQLAEIAELLENLTGNEHVKQIFEILKNAKK
;
A
#
# COMPACT_ATOMS: atom_id res chain seq x y z
N MET A 1 -0.25 -24.34 39.38
CA MET A 1 0.87 -23.52 38.84
C MET A 1 1.02 -23.77 37.35
N ASN A 2 1.00 -25.02 36.89
CA ASN A 2 1.02 -25.37 35.46
C ASN A 2 -0.18 -24.78 34.68
N ASP A 3 -1.41 -24.88 35.20
CA ASP A 3 -2.60 -24.38 34.48
C ASP A 3 -2.56 -22.87 34.22
N ILE A 4 -2.10 -22.06 35.18
CA ILE A 4 -2.01 -20.60 35.03
C ILE A 4 -0.98 -20.22 33.97
N PHE A 5 0.16 -20.93 33.97
CA PHE A 5 1.23 -20.74 33.00
C PHE A 5 0.81 -21.16 31.58
N GLU A 6 0.10 -22.29 31.45
CA GLU A 6 -0.44 -22.76 30.17
C GLU A 6 -1.47 -21.79 29.59
N ILE A 7 -2.37 -21.25 30.43
CA ILE A 7 -3.35 -20.24 30.01
C ILE A 7 -2.66 -18.97 29.49
N GLU A 8 -1.60 -18.51 30.16
CA GLU A 8 -0.86 -17.32 29.72
C GLU A 8 -0.17 -17.53 28.37
N ILE A 9 0.50 -18.68 28.19
CA ILE A 9 1.15 -19.03 26.91
C ILE A 9 0.11 -19.11 25.80
N MET A 10 -1.01 -19.79 26.03
CA MET A 10 -2.09 -19.92 25.05
C MET A 10 -2.64 -18.55 24.65
N HIS A 11 -2.87 -17.65 25.62
CA HIS A 11 -3.33 -16.30 25.34
C HIS A 11 -2.34 -15.52 24.46
N ARG A 12 -1.04 -15.61 24.73
CA ARG A 12 0.01 -14.97 23.92
C ARG A 12 0.06 -15.54 22.50
N ILE A 13 -0.04 -16.86 22.33
CA ILE A 13 -0.08 -17.49 21.01
C ILE A 13 -1.28 -17.00 20.20
N VAL A 14 -2.46 -16.90 20.81
CA VAL A 14 -3.66 -16.37 20.14
C VAL A 14 -3.44 -14.94 19.66
N TRP A 15 -2.82 -14.08 20.47
CA TRP A 15 -2.47 -12.72 20.06
C TRP A 15 -1.46 -12.67 18.91
N VAL A 16 -0.40 -13.50 18.97
CA VAL A 16 0.60 -13.58 17.90
C VAL A 16 -0.06 -14.02 16.59
N ILE A 17 -0.89 -15.06 16.62
CA ILE A 17 -1.62 -15.53 15.43
C ILE A 17 -2.54 -14.42 14.90
N SER A 18 -3.28 -13.76 15.79
CA SER A 18 -4.18 -12.66 15.40
C SER A 18 -3.42 -11.51 14.74
N LEU A 19 -2.22 -11.20 15.23
CA LEU A 19 -1.37 -10.16 14.70
C LEU A 19 -0.83 -10.54 13.31
N VAL A 20 -0.33 -11.77 13.13
CA VAL A 20 0.08 -12.29 11.80
C VAL A 20 -1.09 -12.23 10.82
N VAL A 21 -2.29 -12.65 11.22
CA VAL A 21 -3.49 -12.55 10.37
C VAL A 21 -3.76 -11.09 9.99
N ALA A 22 -3.67 -10.16 10.95
CA ALA A 22 -3.87 -8.74 10.69
C ALA A 22 -2.85 -8.16 9.70
N GLU A 23 -1.58 -8.59 9.75
CA GLU A 23 -0.53 -8.18 8.82
C GLU A 23 -0.82 -8.62 7.38
N TYR A 24 -1.28 -9.87 7.19
CA TYR A 24 -1.69 -10.35 5.87
C TYR A 24 -2.92 -9.60 5.35
N VAL A 25 -3.91 -9.37 6.21
CA VAL A 25 -5.11 -8.59 5.87
C VAL A 25 -4.74 -7.14 5.52
N LEU A 26 -3.80 -6.53 6.25
CA LEU A 26 -3.30 -5.18 5.96
C LEU A 26 -2.72 -5.10 4.54
N VAL A 27 -1.86 -6.04 4.17
CA VAL A 27 -1.26 -6.05 2.81
C VAL A 27 -2.33 -6.28 1.75
N LEU A 28 -3.29 -7.17 1.99
CA LEU A 28 -4.42 -7.37 1.08
C LEU A 28 -5.25 -6.11 0.92
N ALA A 29 -5.55 -5.41 2.01
CA ALA A 29 -6.31 -4.16 2.00
C ALA A 29 -5.55 -3.06 1.26
N ALA A 30 -4.24 -2.95 1.44
CA ALA A 30 -3.40 -1.98 0.74
C ALA A 30 -3.39 -2.21 -0.79
N VAL A 31 -3.17 -3.46 -1.22
CA VAL A 31 -3.22 -3.85 -2.64
C VAL A 31 -4.63 -3.68 -3.23
N GLY A 32 -5.66 -4.00 -2.44
CA GLY A 32 -7.06 -3.75 -2.80
C GLY A 32 -7.38 -2.27 -2.99
N GLY A 33 -6.85 -1.41 -2.12
CA GLY A 33 -6.94 0.05 -2.23
C GLY A 33 -6.31 0.59 -3.51
N ASP A 34 -5.13 0.07 -3.89
CA ASP A 34 -4.47 0.42 -5.16
C ASP A 34 -5.33 0.04 -6.37
N LEU A 35 -5.94 -1.15 -6.35
CA LEU A 35 -6.85 -1.61 -7.40
C LEU A 35 -8.11 -0.74 -7.49
N VAL A 36 -8.79 -0.49 -6.37
CA VAL A 36 -10.02 0.35 -6.34
C VAL A 36 -9.73 1.75 -6.87
N SER A 37 -8.61 2.36 -6.44
CA SER A 37 -8.16 3.65 -6.94
C SER A 37 -7.88 3.62 -8.44
N GLY A 38 -7.18 2.58 -8.93
CA GLY A 38 -6.90 2.37 -10.35
C GLY A 38 -8.15 2.23 -11.21
N VAL A 39 -9.08 1.36 -10.81
CA VAL A 39 -10.34 1.08 -11.53
C VAL A 39 -11.24 2.31 -11.54
N ARG A 40 -11.39 3.00 -10.41
CA ARG A 40 -12.18 4.24 -10.32
C ARG A 40 -11.64 5.30 -11.28
N LYS A 41 -10.30 5.45 -11.34
CA LYS A 41 -9.64 6.39 -12.25
C LYS A 41 -9.83 5.99 -13.72
N ALA A 42 -9.72 4.71 -14.08
CA ALA A 42 -9.92 4.22 -15.45
C ALA A 42 -11.37 4.40 -15.92
N ARG A 43 -12.35 4.11 -15.06
CA ARG A 43 -13.77 4.27 -15.37
C ARG A 43 -14.14 5.73 -15.68
N ARG A 44 -13.55 6.70 -14.98
CA ARG A 44 -13.74 8.14 -15.29
C ARG A 44 -13.19 8.55 -16.66
N ARG A 45 -12.27 7.77 -17.23
CA ARG A 45 -11.64 8.02 -18.55
C ARG A 45 -12.29 7.21 -19.68
N GLY A 46 -13.28 6.37 -19.37
CA GLY A 46 -13.90 5.48 -20.37
C GLY A 46 -13.02 4.30 -20.80
N GLU A 47 -11.90 4.02 -20.11
CA GLU A 47 -10.96 2.96 -20.48
C GLU A 47 -11.44 1.58 -20.00
N ALA A 48 -11.45 0.59 -20.91
CA ALA A 48 -11.70 -0.81 -20.56
C ALA A 48 -10.46 -1.43 -19.89
N THR A 49 -10.54 -1.76 -18.59
CA THR A 49 -9.35 -2.12 -17.80
C THR A 49 -9.45 -3.40 -16.98
N ARG A 50 -10.65 -4.02 -16.87
CA ARG A 50 -10.92 -5.04 -15.83
C ARG A 50 -9.95 -6.22 -15.81
N SER A 51 -9.60 -6.83 -16.95
CA SER A 51 -8.76 -8.04 -16.95
C SER A 51 -7.29 -7.76 -16.64
N ARG A 52 -6.72 -6.70 -17.23
CA ARG A 52 -5.32 -6.30 -17.02
C ARG A 52 -5.08 -5.79 -15.60
N ALA A 53 -6.03 -5.01 -15.07
CA ALA A 53 -5.95 -4.50 -13.69
C ALA A 53 -6.00 -5.65 -12.68
N LEU A 54 -6.92 -6.60 -12.85
CA LEU A 54 -7.04 -7.74 -11.94
C LEU A 54 -5.80 -8.64 -11.98
N ARG A 55 -5.27 -8.97 -13.17
CA ARG A 55 -4.02 -9.75 -13.29
C ARG A 55 -2.86 -9.09 -12.55
N ARG A 56 -2.67 -7.77 -12.74
CA ARG A 56 -1.63 -7.02 -12.02
C ARG A 56 -1.80 -7.10 -10.50
N THR A 57 -3.03 -7.03 -10.00
CA THR A 57 -3.33 -7.16 -8.57
C THR A 57 -3.01 -8.56 -8.06
N VAL A 58 -3.41 -9.61 -8.78
CA VAL A 58 -3.08 -11.00 -8.43
C VAL A 58 -1.56 -11.19 -8.37
N ASP A 59 -0.82 -10.68 -9.35
CA ASP A 59 0.65 -10.76 -9.36
C ASP A 59 1.28 -10.00 -8.18
N LYS A 60 0.70 -8.87 -7.75
CA LYS A 60 1.14 -8.15 -6.54
C LYS A 60 0.89 -8.97 -5.29
N ILE A 61 -0.33 -9.51 -5.13
CA ILE A 61 -0.70 -10.34 -3.97
C ILE A 61 0.24 -11.55 -3.90
N ALA A 62 0.42 -12.28 -5.01
CA ALA A 62 1.30 -13.45 -5.04
C ALA A 62 2.73 -13.12 -4.62
N ARG A 63 3.31 -12.03 -5.16
CA ARG A 63 4.67 -11.60 -4.78
C ARG A 63 4.76 -11.20 -3.31
N TYR A 64 3.83 -10.38 -2.82
CA TYR A 64 3.86 -9.93 -1.44
C TYR A 64 3.60 -11.07 -0.47
N TYR A 65 2.65 -11.96 -0.74
CA TYR A 65 2.35 -13.10 0.12
C TYR A 65 3.49 -14.11 0.16
N ASN A 66 4.22 -14.31 -0.95
CA ASN A 66 5.43 -15.13 -0.94
C ASN A 66 6.49 -14.54 -0.01
N VAL A 67 6.70 -13.22 -0.04
CA VAL A 67 7.64 -12.54 0.87
C VAL A 67 7.14 -12.60 2.31
N LEU A 68 5.87 -12.29 2.59
CA LEU A 68 5.30 -12.40 3.95
C LEU A 68 5.43 -13.82 4.50
N ALA A 69 5.20 -14.84 3.70
CA ALA A 69 5.33 -16.23 4.14
C ALA A 69 6.76 -16.55 4.58
N VAL A 70 7.77 -16.09 3.83
CA VAL A 70 9.17 -16.24 4.23
C VAL A 70 9.45 -15.48 5.53
N LEU A 71 8.96 -14.24 5.67
CA LEU A 71 9.14 -13.45 6.89
C LEU A 71 8.44 -14.10 8.10
N THR A 72 7.27 -14.72 7.89
CA THR A 72 6.52 -15.42 8.95
C THR A 72 7.28 -16.66 9.42
N VAL A 73 7.96 -17.37 8.52
CA VAL A 73 8.85 -18.49 8.90
C VAL A 73 10.05 -17.98 9.70
N VAL A 74 10.64 -16.85 9.31
CA VAL A 74 11.70 -16.21 10.09
C VAL A 74 11.21 -15.81 11.49
N ASP A 75 10.00 -15.24 11.57
CA ASP A 75 9.39 -14.92 12.87
C ASP A 75 9.09 -16.16 13.70
N ALA A 76 8.68 -17.28 13.11
CA ALA A 76 8.52 -18.52 13.87
C ALA A 76 9.83 -18.97 14.56
N MET A 77 10.97 -18.81 13.88
CA MET A 77 12.29 -19.05 14.48
C MET A 77 12.61 -18.01 15.56
N GLN A 78 12.38 -16.73 15.30
CA GLN A 78 12.61 -15.64 16.25
C GLN A 78 11.75 -15.79 17.51
N LEU A 79 10.49 -16.20 17.37
CA LEU A 79 9.56 -16.44 18.47
C LEU A 79 9.95 -17.69 19.28
N THR A 80 10.55 -18.70 18.64
CA THR A 80 11.14 -19.83 19.35
C THR A 80 12.29 -19.38 20.26
N ALA A 81 13.14 -18.46 19.79
CA ALA A 81 14.20 -17.87 20.62
C ALA A 81 13.62 -17.03 21.76
N VAL A 82 12.58 -16.23 21.51
CA VAL A 82 11.86 -15.48 22.56
C VAL A 82 11.27 -16.41 23.61
N PHE A 83 10.70 -17.54 23.18
CA PHE A 83 10.16 -18.56 24.08
C PHE A 83 11.25 -19.19 24.95
N TYR A 84 12.40 -19.55 24.35
CA TYR A 84 13.57 -20.04 25.10
C TYR A 84 14.02 -19.03 26.17
N LEU A 85 14.22 -17.77 25.78
CA LEU A 85 14.65 -16.71 26.72
C LEU A 85 13.66 -16.50 27.87
N ARG A 86 12.37 -16.71 27.61
CA ARG A 86 11.33 -16.55 28.64
C ARG A 86 11.25 -17.75 29.58
N VAL A 87 11.21 -18.96 29.04
CA VAL A 87 10.97 -20.17 29.81
C VAL A 87 12.23 -20.66 30.51
N VAL A 88 13.38 -20.59 29.84
CA VAL A 88 14.64 -21.13 30.35
C VAL A 88 15.43 -20.06 31.11
N GLU A 89 15.56 -18.88 30.52
CA GLU A 89 16.40 -17.81 31.08
C GLU A 89 15.61 -16.82 31.96
N GLY A 90 14.28 -16.91 31.98
CA GLY A 90 13.42 -16.06 32.83
C GLY A 90 13.29 -14.61 32.37
N TYR A 91 13.70 -14.26 31.14
CA TYR A 91 13.55 -12.90 30.61
C TYR A 91 12.13 -12.64 30.10
N ASP A 92 11.52 -11.52 30.50
CA ASP A 92 10.23 -11.09 29.96
C ASP A 92 10.42 -10.31 28.65
N VAL A 93 10.66 -11.03 27.55
CA VAL A 93 10.89 -10.46 26.21
C VAL A 93 9.57 -10.38 25.43
N PRO A 94 9.24 -9.26 24.77
CA PRO A 94 8.01 -9.14 23.97
C PRO A 94 7.87 -10.23 22.89
N THR A 95 6.66 -10.77 22.75
CA THR A 95 6.33 -11.85 21.81
C THR A 95 5.62 -11.26 20.59
N VAL A 96 6.41 -10.75 19.64
CA VAL A 96 5.92 -10.06 18.42
C VAL A 96 6.65 -10.62 17.20
N PRO A 97 5.95 -10.87 16.06
CA PRO A 97 6.56 -11.27 14.79
C PRO A 97 7.19 -10.05 14.10
N VAL A 98 8.43 -9.73 14.49
CA VAL A 98 9.07 -8.46 14.13
C VAL A 98 9.24 -8.30 12.62
N PHE A 99 9.62 -9.36 11.92
CA PHE A 99 9.97 -9.28 10.50
C PHE A 99 8.73 -9.17 9.61
N THR A 100 7.66 -9.91 9.91
CA THR A 100 6.39 -9.86 9.21
C THR A 100 5.69 -8.53 9.46
N LEU A 101 5.82 -7.96 10.66
CA LEU A 101 5.31 -6.63 10.98
C LEU A 101 5.99 -5.56 10.12
N VAL A 102 7.32 -5.51 10.11
CA VAL A 102 8.06 -4.55 9.30
C VAL A 102 7.80 -4.76 7.81
N GLY A 103 7.77 -6.01 7.35
CA GLY A 103 7.50 -6.35 5.96
C GLY A 103 6.10 -5.91 5.50
N SER A 104 5.07 -6.20 6.29
CA SER A 104 3.68 -5.84 5.96
C SER A 104 3.46 -4.33 5.96
N LEU A 105 3.99 -3.60 6.95
CA LEU A 105 3.94 -2.14 6.99
C LEU A 105 4.68 -1.52 5.80
N GLY A 106 5.86 -2.04 5.46
CA GLY A 106 6.63 -1.60 4.30
C GLY A 106 5.87 -1.78 2.98
N MET A 107 5.27 -2.96 2.77
CA MET A 107 4.46 -3.22 1.57
C MET A 107 3.21 -2.35 1.51
N ALA A 108 2.53 -2.13 2.64
CA ALA A 108 1.40 -1.22 2.70
C ALA A 108 1.80 0.21 2.34
N ALA A 109 2.94 0.69 2.87
CA ALA A 109 3.47 2.01 2.54
C ALA A 109 3.80 2.18 1.05
N VAL A 110 4.37 1.14 0.40
CA VAL A 110 4.64 1.13 -1.04
C VAL A 110 3.36 1.28 -1.86
N GLU A 111 2.29 0.58 -1.49
CA GLU A 111 1.00 0.67 -2.19
C GLU A 111 0.32 2.03 -1.98
N VAL A 112 0.37 2.57 -0.76
CA VAL A 112 -0.14 3.92 -0.46
C VAL A 112 0.63 4.96 -1.29
N LYS A 113 1.96 4.89 -1.35
CA LYS A 113 2.78 5.78 -2.17
C LYS A 113 2.44 5.68 -3.66
N SER A 114 2.25 4.46 -4.18
CA SER A 114 1.82 4.20 -5.56
C SER A 114 0.49 4.88 -5.90
N ILE A 115 -0.45 4.97 -4.95
CA ILE A 115 -1.74 5.65 -5.17
C ILE A 115 -1.57 7.15 -5.38
N PHE A 116 -0.70 7.78 -4.57
CA PHE A 116 -0.40 9.22 -4.62
C PHE A 116 0.38 9.58 -5.89
N GLU A 117 1.44 8.84 -6.23
CA GLU A 117 2.23 9.08 -7.45
C GLU A 117 1.38 9.05 -8.72
N LYS A 118 0.46 8.07 -8.82
CA LYS A 118 -0.50 7.99 -9.93
C LYS A 118 -1.47 9.17 -9.98
N GLY A 119 -1.63 9.94 -8.91
CA GLY A 119 -2.38 11.20 -8.88
C GLY A 119 -1.58 12.32 -9.50
N ASP A 120 -0.39 12.55 -8.96
CA ASP A 120 0.51 13.65 -9.33
C ASP A 120 0.96 13.58 -10.79
N GLU A 121 1.35 12.38 -11.28
CA GLU A 121 1.75 12.19 -12.67
C GLU A 121 0.62 12.51 -13.66
N LYS A 122 -0.63 12.25 -13.26
CA LYS A 122 -1.80 12.54 -14.11
C LYS A 122 -2.08 14.02 -14.18
N GLU A 123 -1.95 14.75 -13.07
CA GLU A 123 -2.12 16.20 -13.03
C GLU A 123 -1.06 16.88 -13.91
N LYS A 124 0.21 16.47 -13.79
CA LYS A 124 1.29 17.00 -14.64
C LYS A 124 1.05 16.79 -16.13
N ARG A 125 0.55 15.60 -16.53
CA ARG A 125 0.20 15.33 -17.94
C ARG A 125 -0.94 16.21 -18.44
N GLN A 126 -1.99 16.40 -17.65
CA GLN A 126 -3.10 17.27 -18.03
C GLN A 126 -2.66 18.73 -18.18
N LEU A 127 -1.79 19.21 -17.29
CA LEU A 127 -1.20 20.55 -17.42
C LEU A 127 -0.33 20.70 -18.66
N ALA A 128 0.47 19.67 -19.00
CA ALA A 128 1.28 19.67 -20.22
C ALA A 128 0.42 19.67 -21.49
N GLU A 129 -0.64 18.85 -21.54
CA GLU A 129 -1.59 18.82 -22.66
C GLU A 129 -2.30 20.18 -22.84
N ILE A 130 -2.73 20.82 -21.74
CA ILE A 130 -3.34 22.16 -21.78
C ILE A 130 -2.33 23.20 -22.29
N ALA A 131 -1.08 23.15 -21.82
CA ALA A 131 -0.02 24.06 -22.27
C ALA A 131 0.25 23.93 -23.77
N GLU A 132 0.33 22.70 -24.28
CA GLU A 132 0.52 22.41 -25.71
C GLU A 132 -0.67 22.90 -26.56
N LEU A 133 -1.91 22.70 -26.09
CA LEU A 133 -3.10 23.23 -26.76
C LEU A 133 -3.09 24.77 -26.80
N LEU A 134 -2.69 25.43 -25.70
CA LEU A 134 -2.56 26.88 -25.66
C LEU A 134 -1.47 27.38 -26.61
N GLU A 135 -0.33 26.70 -26.68
CA GLU A 135 0.77 27.04 -27.59
C GLU A 135 0.29 26.98 -29.04
N ASN A 136 -0.35 25.88 -29.43
CA ASN A 136 -0.94 25.69 -30.75
C ASN A 136 -2.01 26.74 -31.09
N LEU A 137 -2.80 27.20 -30.10
CA LEU A 137 -3.83 28.22 -30.29
C LEU A 137 -3.28 29.66 -30.28
N THR A 138 -2.20 29.94 -29.55
CA THR A 138 -1.55 31.27 -29.52
C THR A 138 -0.79 31.62 -30.80
N GLY A 139 -0.59 30.65 -31.70
CA GLY A 139 -0.26 30.91 -33.10
C GLY A 139 -1.35 31.71 -33.85
N ASN A 140 -2.55 31.81 -33.28
CA ASN A 140 -3.67 32.60 -33.79
C ASN A 140 -3.83 33.89 -32.96
N GLU A 141 -3.62 35.06 -33.59
CA GLU A 141 -3.63 36.38 -32.94
C GLU A 141 -4.93 36.69 -32.17
N HIS A 142 -6.07 36.16 -32.63
CA HIS A 142 -7.36 36.33 -31.95
C HIS A 142 -7.41 35.66 -30.57
N VAL A 143 -6.70 34.54 -30.38
CA VAL A 143 -6.68 33.82 -29.10
C VAL A 143 -5.79 34.55 -28.09
N LYS A 144 -4.67 35.16 -28.54
CA LYS A 144 -3.82 36.01 -27.70
C LYS A 144 -4.59 37.19 -27.12
N GLN A 145 -5.43 37.84 -27.93
CA GLN A 145 -6.27 38.94 -27.48
C GLN A 145 -7.30 38.49 -26.42
N ILE A 146 -7.96 37.35 -26.62
CA ILE A 146 -8.91 36.79 -25.64
C ILE A 146 -8.20 36.46 -24.31
N PHE A 147 -6.98 35.93 -24.38
CA PHE A 147 -6.19 35.61 -23.20
C PHE A 147 -5.76 36.86 -22.41
N GLU A 148 -5.35 37.93 -23.09
CA GLU A 148 -5.06 39.22 -22.44
C GLU A 148 -6.29 39.84 -21.78
N ILE A 149 -7.45 39.79 -22.44
CA ILE A 149 -8.72 40.27 -21.89
C ILE A 149 -9.06 39.49 -20.60
N LEU A 150 -8.94 38.17 -20.60
CA LEU A 150 -9.21 37.33 -19.42
C LEU A 150 -8.21 37.56 -18.28
N LYS A 151 -6.93 37.77 -18.60
CA LYS A 151 -5.89 38.08 -17.60
C LYS A 151 -6.13 39.43 -16.92
N ASN A 152 -6.62 40.41 -17.67
CA ASN A 152 -6.95 41.74 -17.16
C ASN A 152 -8.29 41.77 -16.42
N ALA A 153 -9.25 40.90 -16.77
CA ALA A 153 -10.54 40.78 -16.07
C ALA A 153 -10.45 40.04 -14.72
N LYS A 154 -9.33 39.36 -14.44
CA LYS A 154 -9.07 38.67 -13.16
C LYS A 154 -8.28 39.52 -12.15
N LYS A 155 -7.92 40.75 -12.51
CA LYS A 155 -7.44 41.80 -11.59
C LYS A 155 -8.63 42.55 -11.03
#